data_AF-A0A838M0E6-F1
#
_entry.id   AF-A0A838M0E6-F1
#
_cell.length_a   1.000
_cell.length_b   1.000
_cell.length_c   1.000
_cell.angle_alpha   90.00
_cell.angle_beta   90.00
_cell.angle_gamma   90.00
#
_symmetry.space_group_name_H-M   'P 1'
#
loop_
_entity.id
_entity.type
_entity.pdbx_description
1 polymer ?
#
loop_
_entity_poly.entity_id
_entity_poly.type
_entity_poly.pdbx_seq_one_letter_code
_entity_poly.pdbx_strand_id
1 'polypeptide(L)'
;MQLIVILSIVVAIGGVSFALQNQMTVTVSFLMWRFDSSLAMVILVSLALGACVVLLASLPAQIRNRFGAARSRKQSDSAETTRRQLQERVTELENQLAAQRKPAAMQHQDENLPASSAGPTPGSSG
;
A
#
# COMPACT_ATOMS: atom_id res chain seq x y z
N MET A 1 -7.31 11.53 18.10
CA MET A 1 -8.39 10.75 18.78
C MET A 1 -9.23 11.62 19.71
N GLN A 2 -8.64 12.36 20.66
CA GLN A 2 -9.40 13.20 21.60
C GLN A 2 -10.25 14.29 20.93
N LEU A 3 -9.77 14.91 19.84
CA LEU A 3 -10.53 15.93 19.11
C LEU A 3 -11.85 15.38 18.53
N ILE A 4 -11.84 14.14 18.03
CA ILE A 4 -13.05 13.47 17.52
C ILE A 4 -14.04 13.22 18.65
N VAL A 5 -13.56 12.79 19.83
CA VAL A 5 -14.40 12.58 21.01
C VAL A 5 -15.02 13.89 21.47
N ILE A 6 -14.22 14.95 21.60
CA ILE A 6 -14.72 16.29 21.99
C ILE A 6 -15.77 16.78 20.99
N LEU A 7 -15.48 16.69 19.70
CA LEU A 7 -16.42 17.10 18.65
C LEU A 7 -17.71 16.29 18.72
N SER A 8 -17.63 14.98 18.95
CA SER A 8 -18.82 14.13 19.09
C SER A 8 -19.68 14.50 20.29
N ILE A 9 -19.07 14.89 21.41
CA ILE A 9 -19.79 15.36 22.61
C ILE A 9 -20.49 16.69 22.31
N VAL A 10 -19.81 17.64 21.67
CA VAL A 10 -20.41 18.93 21.28
C VAL A 10 -21.60 18.72 20.36
N VAL A 11 -21.48 17.85 19.36
CA VAL A 11 -22.58 17.50 18.45
C VAL A 11 -23.73 16.83 19.22
N ALA A 12 -23.44 15.92 20.16
CA ALA A 12 -24.47 15.27 20.97
C ALA A 12 -25.25 16.28 21.83
N ILE A 13 -24.55 17.19 22.53
CA ILE A 13 -25.16 18.26 23.33
C ILE A 13 -26.01 19.17 22.44
N GLY A 14 -25.51 19.53 21.26
CA GLY A 14 -26.25 20.30 20.27
C GLY A 14 -27.53 19.60 19.81
N GLY A 15 -27.46 18.29 19.54
CA GLY A 15 -28.62 17.47 19.17
C GLY A 15 -29.69 17.37 20.26
N VAL A 16 -29.27 17.16 21.52
CA VAL A 16 -30.21 17.16 22.67
C VAL A 16 -30.84 18.54 22.86
N SER A 17 -30.03 19.60 22.79
CA SER A 17 -30.51 20.99 22.90
C SER A 17 -31.49 21.32 21.77
N PHE A 18 -31.20 20.90 20.54
CA PHE A 18 -32.09 21.03 19.40
C PHE A 18 -33.42 20.31 19.65
N ALA A 19 -33.40 19.09 20.20
CA ALA A 19 -34.61 18.35 20.51
C ALA A 19 -35.47 19.02 21.60
N LEU A 20 -34.83 19.53 22.66
CA LEU A 20 -35.52 20.20 23.76
C LEU A 20 -36.06 21.59 23.38
N GLN A 21 -35.38 22.32 22.50
CA GLN A 21 -35.85 23.63 22.03
C GLN A 21 -36.91 23.50 20.93
N ASN A 22 -36.84 22.47 20.10
CA ASN A 22 -37.77 22.25 18.98
C ASN A 22 -38.84 21.21 19.33
N GLN A 23 -39.59 21.46 20.41
CA GLN A 23 -40.72 20.63 20.85
C GLN A 23 -42.01 20.88 20.06
N MET A 24 -41.98 21.75 19.05
CA MET A 24 -43.12 21.94 18.17
C MET A 24 -43.48 20.63 17.48
N THR A 25 -44.75 20.24 17.62
CA THR A 25 -45.34 19.10 16.94
C THR A 25 -45.60 19.46 15.48
N VAL A 26 -45.18 18.57 14.59
CA VAL A 26 -45.38 18.67 13.16
C VAL A 26 -46.17 17.45 12.72
N THR A 27 -47.24 17.69 11.96
CA THR A 27 -48.01 16.63 11.33
C THR A 27 -47.28 16.15 10.09
N VAL A 28 -46.77 14.91 10.11
CA VAL A 28 -46.18 14.28 8.94
C VAL A 28 -47.28 13.55 8.19
N SER A 29 -47.44 13.87 6.91
CA SER A 29 -48.42 13.25 6.03
C SER A 29 -47.70 12.47 4.94
N PHE A 30 -47.72 11.14 5.02
CA PHE A 30 -47.06 10.25 4.08
C PHE A 30 -48.07 9.34 3.38
N LEU A 31 -48.36 9.65 2.12
CA LEU A 31 -49.35 8.95 1.27
C LEU A 31 -50.75 8.88 1.91
N MET A 32 -51.06 7.82 2.68
CA MET A 32 -52.32 7.66 3.42
C MET A 32 -52.13 7.72 4.95
N TRP A 33 -50.91 7.81 5.45
CA TRP A 33 -50.61 7.88 6.88
C TRP A 33 -50.42 9.33 7.31
N ARG A 34 -51.04 9.70 8.43
CA ARG A 34 -50.81 10.99 9.09
C ARG A 34 -50.55 10.75 10.56
N PHE A 35 -49.49 11.34 11.06
CA PHE A 35 -49.12 11.25 12.47
C PHE A 35 -48.52 12.56 12.94
N ASP A 36 -48.80 12.91 14.20
CA ASP A 36 -48.21 14.06 14.86
C ASP A 36 -46.97 13.61 15.63
N SER A 37 -45.82 14.22 15.32
CA SER A 37 -44.57 13.95 16.01
C SER A 37 -43.76 15.22 16.17
N SER A 38 -42.82 15.24 17.10
CA SER A 38 -41.91 16.39 17.20
C SER A 38 -40.95 16.39 16.00
N LEU A 39 -40.57 17.59 15.54
CA LEU A 39 -39.59 17.75 14.46
C LEU A 39 -38.30 16.97 14.74
N ALA A 40 -37.86 16.98 16.00
CA ALA A 40 -36.67 16.27 16.44
C ALA A 40 -36.77 14.75 16.24
N MET A 41 -37.91 14.14 16.57
CA MET A 41 -38.12 12.71 16.34
C MET A 41 -38.10 12.36 14.85
N VAL A 42 -38.76 13.17 14.02
CA VAL A 42 -38.79 12.96 12.57
C VAL A 42 -37.37 13.00 11.99
N ILE A 43 -36.57 13.99 12.38
CA ILE A 43 -35.18 14.12 11.93
C ILE A 43 -34.34 12.94 12.43
N LEU A 44 -34.43 12.58 13.71
CA LEU A 44 -33.68 11.44 14.27
C LEU A 44 -34.00 10.13 13.56
N VAL A 45 -35.28 9.83 13.34
CA VAL A 45 -35.71 8.62 12.64
C VAL A 45 -35.26 8.65 11.18
N SER A 46 -35.40 9.78 10.49
CA SER A 46 -34.93 9.90 9.10
C SER A 46 -33.42 9.71 8.97
N LEU A 47 -32.65 10.25 9.91
CA LEU A 47 -31.19 10.12 9.93
C LEU A 47 -30.79 8.67 10.23
N ALA A 48 -31.45 8.03 11.21
CA ALA A 48 -31.22 6.63 11.54
C ALA A 48 -31.52 5.71 10.34
N LEU A 49 -32.65 5.94 9.65
CA LEU A 49 -33.00 5.22 8.43
C LEU A 49 -31.99 5.46 7.32
N GLY A 50 -31.57 6.71 7.10
CA GLY A 50 -30.54 7.06 6.14
C GLY A 50 -29.21 6.35 6.42
N ALA A 51 -28.77 6.34 7.69
CA ALA A 51 -27.59 5.60 8.12
C ALA A 51 -27.76 4.09 7.87
N CYS A 52 -28.90 3.49 8.22
CA CYS A 52 -29.19 2.09 7.93
C CYS A 52 -29.10 1.78 6.43
N VAL A 53 -29.64 2.65 5.57
CA VAL A 53 -29.54 2.50 4.11
C VAL A 53 -28.10 2.59 3.64
N VAL A 54 -27.30 3.55 4.15
CA VAL A 54 -25.88 3.68 3.81
C VAL A 54 -25.09 2.46 4.28
N LEU A 55 -25.37 1.94 5.48
CA LEU A 55 -24.78 0.70 5.98
C LEU A 55 -25.12 -0.45 5.04
N LEU A 56 -26.41 -0.67 4.76
CA LEU A 56 -26.89 -1.74 3.87
C LEU A 56 -26.28 -1.63 2.46
N ALA A 57 -26.22 -0.42 1.90
CA ALA A 57 -25.58 -0.16 0.61
C ALA A 57 -24.06 -0.38 0.65
N SER A 58 -23.43 -0.24 1.82
CA SER A 58 -22.01 -0.50 2.01
C SER A 58 -21.67 -1.99 2.10
N LEU A 59 -22.60 -2.89 2.44
CA LEU A 59 -22.35 -4.34 2.45
C LEU A 59 -21.88 -4.87 1.07
N PRO A 60 -22.59 -4.66 -0.04
CA PRO A 60 -22.14 -5.14 -1.35
C PRO A 60 -20.85 -4.43 -1.79
N ALA A 61 -20.67 -3.16 -1.44
CA ALA A 61 -19.44 -2.42 -1.73
C ALA A 61 -18.24 -3.03 -1.00
N GLN A 62 -18.37 -3.39 0.28
CA GLN A 62 -17.31 -4.05 1.04
C GLN A 62 -17.05 -5.47 0.55
N ILE A 63 -18.08 -6.23 0.17
CA ILE A 63 -17.90 -7.57 -0.44
C ILE A 63 -17.10 -7.46 -1.75
N ARG A 64 -17.49 -6.54 -2.66
CA ARG A 64 -16.73 -6.25 -3.88
C ARG A 64 -15.29 -5.84 -3.56
N ASN A 65 -15.10 -4.98 -2.57
CA ASN A 65 -13.77 -4.53 -2.16
C ASN A 65 -12.92 -5.66 -1.55
N ARG A 66 -13.53 -6.63 -0.85
CA ARG A 66 -12.82 -7.80 -0.30
C ARG A 66 -12.36 -8.75 -1.42
N PHE A 67 -13.20 -8.97 -2.43
CA PHE A 67 -12.79 -9.72 -3.63
C PHE A 67 -11.75 -8.96 -4.48
N GLY A 68 -11.87 -7.62 -4.56
CA GLY A 68 -10.86 -6.76 -5.20
C GLY A 68 -9.53 -6.76 -4.46
N ALA A 69 -9.54 -6.70 -3.12
CA ALA A 69 -8.35 -6.76 -2.28
C ALA A 69 -7.65 -8.13 -2.36
N ALA A 70 -8.40 -9.22 -2.51
CA ALA A 70 -7.82 -10.54 -2.80
C ALA A 70 -7.10 -10.58 -4.16
N ARG A 71 -7.62 -9.85 -5.16
CA ARG A 71 -6.97 -9.71 -6.47
C ARG A 71 -5.73 -8.81 -6.42
N SER A 72 -5.74 -7.76 -5.60
CA SER A 72 -4.54 -6.93 -5.36
C SER A 72 -3.45 -7.70 -4.59
N ARG A 73 -3.81 -8.55 -3.60
CA ARG A 73 -2.85 -9.45 -2.93
C ARG A 73 -2.21 -10.44 -3.90
N LYS A 74 -2.98 -11.04 -4.81
CA LYS A 74 -2.41 -11.91 -5.86
C LYS A 74 -1.42 -11.19 -6.77
N GLN A 75 -1.69 -9.93 -7.11
CA GLN A 75 -0.78 -9.12 -7.93
C GLN A 75 0.53 -8.80 -7.20
N SER A 76 0.46 -8.47 -5.91
CA SER A 76 1.65 -8.26 -5.07
C SER A 76 2.49 -9.53 -4.94
N ASP A 77 1.85 -10.68 -4.73
CA ASP A 77 2.52 -11.98 -4.58
C ASP A 77 3.19 -12.41 -5.90
N SER A 78 2.49 -12.26 -7.03
CA SER A 78 3.08 -12.52 -8.35
C SER A 78 4.24 -11.58 -8.67
N ALA A 79 4.13 -10.29 -8.33
CA ALA A 79 5.19 -9.32 -8.55
C ALA A 79 6.42 -9.58 -7.66
N GLU A 80 6.21 -10.05 -6.43
CA GLU A 80 7.30 -10.44 -5.53
C GLU A 80 8.00 -11.72 -6.01
N THR A 81 7.23 -12.70 -6.51
CA THR A 81 7.78 -13.94 -7.09
C THR A 81 8.63 -13.65 -8.33
N THR A 82 8.16 -12.79 -9.23
CA THR A 82 8.94 -12.36 -10.41
C THR A 82 10.21 -11.62 -10.00
N ARG A 83 10.15 -10.77 -8.97
CA ARG A 83 11.34 -10.08 -8.45
C ARG A 83 12.41 -11.05 -7.92
N ARG A 84 12.00 -12.08 -7.17
CA ARG A 84 12.92 -13.11 -6.65
C ARG A 84 13.58 -13.89 -7.79
N GLN A 85 12.79 -14.33 -8.78
CA GLN A 85 13.34 -15.03 -9.95
C GLN A 85 14.31 -14.15 -10.74
N LEU A 86 14.00 -12.86 -10.93
CA LEU A 86 14.93 -11.94 -11.60
C LEU A 86 16.22 -11.76 -10.80
N GLN A 87 16.15 -11.63 -9.47
CA GLN A 87 17.34 -11.53 -8.62
C GLN A 87 18.19 -12.80 -8.68
N GLU A 88 17.58 -13.99 -8.61
CA GLU A 88 18.30 -15.25 -8.75
C GLU A 88 19.00 -15.36 -10.11
N ARG A 89 18.32 -14.97 -11.19
CA ARG A 89 18.92 -14.93 -12.54
C ARG A 89 20.06 -13.93 -12.65
N VAL A 90 19.94 -12.76 -12.03
CA VAL A 90 21.03 -11.77 -12.00
C VAL A 90 22.24 -12.33 -11.26
N THR A 91 22.04 -12.93 -10.09
CA THR A 91 23.13 -13.55 -9.31
C THR A 91 23.76 -14.74 -10.03
N GLU A 92 22.95 -15.56 -10.71
CA GLU A 92 23.44 -16.68 -11.52
C GLU A 92 24.31 -16.17 -12.69
N LEU A 93 23.83 -15.16 -13.43
CA LEU A 93 24.57 -14.55 -14.53
C LEU A 93 25.85 -13.85 -14.06
N GLU A 94 25.82 -13.15 -12.92
CA GLU A 94 27.01 -12.55 -12.30
C GLU A 94 28.04 -13.62 -11.91
N ASN A 95 27.60 -14.76 -11.35
CA ASN A 95 28.48 -15.88 -11.05
C ASN A 95 29.05 -16.52 -12.32
N GLN A 96 28.26 -16.65 -13.39
CA GLN A 96 28.75 -17.14 -14.68
C GLN A 96 29.77 -16.19 -15.31
N LEU A 97 29.54 -14.87 -15.23
CA LEU A 97 30.47 -13.85 -15.68
C LEU A 97 31.73 -13.84 -14.83
N ALA A 98 31.63 -13.99 -13.50
CA ALA A 98 32.79 -14.10 -12.62
C ALA A 98 33.59 -15.38 -12.90
N ALA A 99 32.91 -16.51 -13.15
CA ALA A 99 33.52 -17.77 -13.54
C ALA A 99 34.16 -17.72 -14.93
N GLN A 100 33.59 -16.97 -15.89
CA GLN A 100 34.17 -16.71 -17.21
C GLN A 100 35.27 -15.63 -17.21
N ARG A 101 35.26 -14.72 -16.22
CA ARG A 101 36.33 -13.71 -16.04
C ARG A 101 37.56 -14.30 -15.35
N LYS A 102 37.38 -15.33 -14.52
CA LYS A 102 38.47 -16.05 -13.85
C LYS A 102 39.50 -16.70 -14.79
N PRO A 103 39.14 -17.31 -15.96
CA PRO A 103 40.12 -17.78 -16.93
C PRO A 103 40.84 -16.66 -17.70
N ALA A 104 40.24 -15.46 -17.83
CA ALA A 104 40.89 -14.34 -18.54
C ALA A 104 41.92 -13.58 -17.67
N ALA A 105 41.70 -13.50 -16.35
CA ALA A 105 42.66 -12.87 -15.43
C ALA A 105 43.90 -13.75 -15.17
N MET A 106 43.83 -15.06 -15.42
CA MET A 106 44.96 -15.99 -15.27
C MET A 106 45.85 -16.11 -16.52
N GLN A 107 45.42 -15.56 -17.68
CA GLN A 107 46.22 -15.60 -18.92
C GLN A 107 47.11 -14.37 -19.15
N HIS A 108 46.97 -13.30 -18.37
CA HIS A 108 47.79 -12.08 -18.53
C HIS A 108 48.79 -11.83 -17.41
N GLN A 109 48.99 -12.76 -16.48
CA GLN A 109 49.96 -12.61 -15.40
C GLN A 109 51.27 -13.41 -15.61
N ASP A 110 51.41 -14.14 -16.72
CA ASP A 110 52.63 -14.93 -17.05
C ASP A 110 53.47 -14.34 -18.20
N GLU A 111 52.98 -13.31 -18.93
CA GLU A 111 53.69 -12.74 -20.09
C GLU A 111 54.47 -11.46 -19.72
N ASN A 112 55.28 -11.48 -18.65
CA ASN A 112 56.36 -10.49 -18.53
C ASN A 112 57.52 -10.97 -17.63
N LEU A 113 58.28 -11.95 -18.11
CA LEU A 113 59.68 -12.14 -17.72
C LEU A 113 60.55 -12.05 -18.99
N PRO A 114 61.38 -11.01 -19.16
CA PRO A 114 62.42 -11.05 -20.19
C PRO A 114 63.60 -11.89 -19.68
N ALA A 115 63.69 -13.13 -20.16
CA ALA A 115 64.96 -13.85 -20.21
C ALA A 115 65.73 -13.35 -21.44
N SER A 116 66.70 -12.44 -21.24
CA SER A 116 67.71 -12.12 -22.26
C SER A 116 69.07 -12.62 -21.78
N SER A 117 69.48 -13.74 -22.38
CA SER A 117 70.73 -14.46 -22.13
C SER A 117 71.91 -13.86 -22.92
N ALA A 118 73.03 -13.67 -22.21
CA ALA A 118 74.41 -13.96 -22.61
C ALA A 118 75.12 -13.17 -23.73
N GLY A 119 76.07 -12.31 -23.31
CA GLY A 119 77.43 -12.11 -23.85
C GLY A 119 77.60 -11.35 -25.19
N PRO A 120 78.78 -10.76 -25.51
CA PRO A 120 80.12 -11.03 -24.96
C PRO A 120 80.92 -9.78 -24.49
N THR A 121 82.05 -10.03 -23.80
CA THR A 121 83.10 -9.06 -23.47
C THR A 121 83.75 -8.47 -24.74
N PRO A 122 84.30 -7.23 -24.69
CA PRO A 122 85.76 -7.12 -24.52
C PRO A 122 86.26 -5.85 -23.81
N GLY A 123 87.38 -5.99 -23.09
CA GLY A 123 88.40 -4.94 -22.83
C GLY A 123 87.96 -3.75 -21.96
N SER A 124 88.84 -2.97 -21.32
CA SER A 124 90.27 -3.05 -21.01
C SER A 124 90.55 -1.80 -20.17
N SER A 125 91.43 -1.92 -19.17
CA SER A 125 92.40 -0.89 -18.71
C SER A 125 91.89 0.49 -18.26
N GLY A 126 92.25 0.84 -17.02
CA GLY A 126 92.26 2.22 -16.52
C GLY A 126 92.11 2.30 -15.01
#